data_AF-A0A9Q1BR03-F1
#
_entry.id   AF-A0A9Q1BR03-F1
#
_cell.length_a   1.000
_cell.length_b   1.000
_cell.length_c   1.000
_cell.angle_alpha   90.00
_cell.angle_beta   90.00
_cell.angle_gamma   90.00
#
_symmetry.space_group_name_H-M   'P 1'
#
loop_
_entity.id
_entity.type
_entity.pdbx_description
1 polymer ?
#
loop_
_entity_poly.entity_id
_entity_poly.type
_entity_poly.pdbx_seq_one_letter_code
_entity_poly.pdbx_strand_id
1 'polypeptide(L)'
;MSSSSQSFTSSSSGDISRSSSSKSFPSEAEKERSTNEPTAHEISAVEQPYQPYQPCPSDSVRIPPKVTKSQNVNFQYKWFQMWPWLHYSESLKGVLCFTCSSAYQQGLLDLANKKEDAFISTGFNNWKKVTGLGKHKLGRFQEYEMSETHRFAAVQLKAQKQATVVAQVAEHKCKQQELNRRMLVKVFTSVRYLAHQGLPLRHAELCVLSMQHPRAGTL
;
A
#
# COMPACT_ATOMS: atom_id res chain seq x y z
N MET A 1 -66.50 13.04 11.42
CA MET A 1 -66.75 12.61 12.81
C MET A 1 -65.52 12.97 13.63
N SER A 2 -65.75 13.80 14.64
CA SER A 2 -64.95 14.02 15.85
C SER A 2 -63.48 14.46 15.75
N SER A 3 -63.31 15.77 15.99
CA SER A 3 -62.16 16.44 16.60
C SER A 3 -61.72 15.80 17.92
N SER A 4 -60.44 15.93 18.29
CA SER A 4 -60.00 16.57 19.54
C SER A 4 -58.49 16.47 19.73
N SER A 5 -57.85 17.64 19.73
CA SER A 5 -56.54 17.93 20.32
C SER A 5 -56.59 17.80 21.84
N GLN A 6 -55.53 17.33 22.51
CA GLN A 6 -55.11 17.85 23.82
C GLN A 6 -53.59 17.68 24.01
N SER A 7 -52.95 18.78 24.40
CA SER A 7 -51.60 18.87 24.97
C SER A 7 -51.69 19.03 26.50
N PHE A 8 -50.59 18.72 27.19
CA PHE A 8 -49.99 19.43 28.34
C PHE A 8 -49.48 18.55 29.51
N THR A 9 -48.38 19.08 30.10
CA THR A 9 -47.78 18.85 31.44
C THR A 9 -46.89 17.61 31.59
N SER A 10 -45.87 17.56 32.45
CA SER A 10 -44.84 18.49 32.94
C SER A 10 -43.86 17.63 33.78
N SER A 11 -42.61 18.08 33.87
CA SER A 11 -41.48 17.69 34.72
C SER A 11 -41.70 16.78 35.95
N SER A 12 -40.79 15.83 36.17
CA SER A 12 -40.36 15.41 37.51
C SER A 12 -38.93 14.85 37.52
N SER A 13 -38.20 15.26 38.55
CA SER A 13 -36.79 15.03 38.86
C SER A 13 -36.48 13.59 39.29
N GLY A 14 -35.23 13.17 39.11
CA GLY A 14 -34.68 11.95 39.70
C GLY A 14 -33.16 11.99 39.75
N ASP A 15 -32.61 12.47 40.88
CA ASP A 15 -31.21 12.36 41.27
C ASP A 15 -30.84 10.90 41.57
N ILE A 16 -29.72 10.38 41.05
CA ILE A 16 -29.00 9.26 41.67
C ILE A 16 -27.48 9.49 41.62
N SER A 17 -27.01 10.07 42.71
CA SER A 17 -25.79 9.78 43.49
C SER A 17 -24.72 8.84 42.92
N ARG A 18 -23.59 9.48 42.65
CA ARG A 18 -22.18 9.08 42.89
C ARG A 18 -22.00 8.00 43.99
N SER A 19 -21.31 6.91 43.68
CA SER A 19 -20.47 6.22 44.67
C SER A 19 -19.23 5.60 44.01
N SER A 20 -18.09 6.21 44.34
CA SER A 20 -16.75 5.65 44.15
C SER A 20 -16.46 4.76 45.35
N SER A 21 -16.01 3.53 45.13
CA SER A 21 -15.44 2.70 46.19
C SER A 21 -14.17 2.04 45.71
N SER A 22 -13.07 2.72 46.01
CA SER A 22 -11.74 2.15 46.17
C SER A 22 -11.72 1.24 47.40
N LYS A 23 -11.28 -0.01 47.23
CA LYS A 23 -10.79 -0.84 48.34
C LYS A 23 -9.47 -1.49 47.95
N SER A 24 -8.48 -1.19 48.77
CA SER A 24 -7.10 -1.67 48.80
C SER A 24 -6.98 -2.90 49.73
N PHE A 25 -6.15 -3.87 49.30
CA PHE A 25 -5.26 -4.84 50.02
C PHE A 25 -5.71 -5.54 51.33
N PRO A 26 -5.33 -6.82 51.62
CA PRO A 26 -3.95 -7.36 51.73
C PRO A 26 -3.73 -8.77 51.09
N SER A 27 -2.54 -9.15 50.60
CA SER A 27 -1.35 -9.74 51.27
C SER A 27 -1.60 -11.01 52.08
N GLU A 28 -1.22 -12.18 51.54
CA GLU A 28 -0.53 -13.25 52.27
C GLU A 28 0.07 -14.32 51.31
N ALA A 29 1.32 -14.69 51.60
CA ALA A 29 2.07 -15.82 51.06
C ALA A 29 1.41 -17.16 51.50
N GLU A 30 1.60 -18.33 50.93
CA GLU A 30 2.82 -19.04 50.50
C GLU A 30 2.32 -20.40 49.95
N LYS A 31 2.98 -21.02 48.96
CA LYS A 31 3.39 -22.45 48.96
C LYS A 31 3.75 -22.95 47.55
N GLU A 32 5.00 -23.37 47.47
CA GLU A 32 5.71 -23.91 46.31
C GLU A 32 5.10 -25.19 45.74
N ARG A 33 5.14 -25.33 44.41
CA ARG A 33 5.27 -26.63 43.73
C ARG A 33 5.94 -26.46 42.36
N SER A 34 7.19 -26.91 42.32
CA SER A 34 8.04 -27.12 41.14
C SER A 34 7.33 -27.88 40.01
N THR A 35 7.36 -27.34 38.79
CA THR A 35 7.72 -28.12 37.60
C THR A 35 8.22 -27.19 36.47
N ASN A 36 9.38 -27.57 35.90
CA ASN A 36 9.89 -27.40 34.53
C ASN A 36 9.93 -26.04 33.80
N GLU A 37 11.17 -25.58 33.56
CA GLU A 37 11.61 -24.72 32.44
C GLU A 37 11.04 -25.17 31.08
N PRO A 38 10.83 -24.23 30.15
CA PRO A 38 11.80 -24.09 29.07
C PRO A 38 12.22 -22.64 28.79
N THR A 39 13.54 -22.47 28.84
CA THR A 39 14.40 -21.50 28.15
C THR A 39 13.71 -20.66 27.05
N ALA A 40 13.43 -19.39 27.35
CA ALA A 40 13.18 -18.38 26.32
C ALA A 40 14.53 -17.92 25.76
N HIS A 41 15.01 -18.62 24.73
CA HIS A 41 16.07 -18.13 23.87
C HIS A 41 15.52 -16.99 23.00
N GLU A 42 16.20 -15.86 23.10
CA GLU A 42 16.21 -14.68 22.25
C GLU A 42 15.73 -14.90 20.81
N ILE A 43 14.97 -13.93 20.28
CA ILE A 43 15.33 -13.36 18.97
C ILE A 43 15.21 -11.83 19.07
N SER A 44 16.37 -11.20 19.19
CA SER A 44 16.63 -9.78 19.00
C SER A 44 15.96 -9.27 17.72
N ALA A 45 15.38 -8.07 17.80
CA ALA A 45 14.93 -7.31 16.63
C ALA A 45 16.07 -7.18 15.61
N VAL A 46 16.08 -8.07 14.61
CA VAL A 46 16.95 -7.95 13.45
C VAL A 46 16.48 -6.73 12.69
N GLU A 47 17.34 -5.72 12.57
CA GLU A 47 17.16 -4.63 11.63
C GLU A 47 16.92 -5.23 10.24
N GLN A 48 15.67 -5.16 9.78
CA GLN A 48 15.29 -5.69 8.49
C GLN A 48 16.08 -4.95 7.40
N PRO A 49 16.68 -5.66 6.44
CA PRO A 49 17.33 -5.02 5.31
C PRO A 49 16.32 -4.11 4.61
N TYR A 50 16.64 -2.82 4.43
CA TYR A 50 15.78 -1.90 3.67
C TYR A 50 15.64 -2.28 2.18
N GLN A 51 16.46 -3.23 1.72
CA GLN A 51 16.57 -3.65 0.34
C GLN A 51 16.64 -5.19 0.21
N PRO A 52 16.11 -5.76 -0.90
CA PRO A 52 16.29 -7.17 -1.21
C PRO A 52 17.78 -7.54 -1.30
N TYR A 53 18.21 -8.55 -0.55
CA TYR A 53 19.55 -9.14 -0.75
C TYR A 53 19.66 -9.79 -2.13
N GLN A 54 20.52 -9.22 -2.97
CA GLN A 54 20.86 -9.70 -4.30
C GLN A 54 22.40 -9.82 -4.36
N PRO A 55 22.97 -11.04 -4.23
CA PRO A 55 24.42 -11.23 -4.15
C PRO A 55 25.08 -10.80 -5.46
N CYS A 56 26.13 -9.97 -5.40
CA CYS A 56 26.83 -9.49 -6.60
C CYS A 56 27.39 -10.64 -7.45
N PRO A 57 27.54 -10.48 -8.78
CA PRO A 57 28.05 -11.53 -9.66
C PRO A 57 29.44 -12.04 -9.30
N SER A 58 30.26 -11.16 -8.71
CA SER A 58 31.62 -11.43 -8.24
C SER A 58 31.66 -12.03 -6.84
N ASP A 59 30.66 -11.72 -6.00
CA ASP A 59 30.60 -12.15 -4.61
C ASP A 59 29.92 -13.51 -4.60
N SER A 60 30.76 -14.53 -4.65
CA SER A 60 30.41 -15.92 -4.89
C SER A 60 29.64 -16.59 -3.74
N VAL A 61 28.45 -16.10 -3.42
CA VAL A 61 27.38 -16.99 -2.98
C VAL A 61 26.88 -17.69 -4.24
N ARG A 62 27.59 -18.75 -4.66
CA ARG A 62 27.12 -19.60 -5.76
C ARG A 62 25.82 -20.24 -5.31
N ILE A 63 24.69 -19.65 -5.70
CA ILE A 63 23.37 -20.23 -5.50
C ILE A 63 23.44 -21.66 -6.04
N PRO A 64 23.31 -22.69 -5.18
CA PRO A 64 23.70 -24.03 -5.55
C PRO A 64 22.84 -24.54 -6.72
N PRO A 65 23.45 -25.18 -7.74
CA PRO A 65 22.70 -25.83 -8.80
C PRO A 65 21.70 -26.81 -8.22
N LYS A 66 20.52 -26.88 -8.84
CA LYS A 66 19.55 -27.93 -8.53
C LYS A 66 19.69 -29.06 -9.55
N VAL A 67 20.13 -30.21 -9.05
CA VAL A 67 20.20 -31.46 -9.81
C VAL A 67 18.78 -31.96 -10.01
N THR A 68 18.35 -32.10 -11.26
CA THR A 68 17.14 -32.84 -11.61
C THR A 68 17.53 -34.16 -12.25
N LYS A 69 16.61 -35.12 -12.35
CA LYS A 69 16.81 -36.43 -13.01
C LYS A 69 17.50 -36.37 -14.37
N SER A 70 17.32 -35.29 -15.13
CA SER A 70 17.88 -35.14 -16.48
C SER A 70 19.04 -34.16 -16.60
N GLN A 71 19.12 -33.11 -15.77
CA GLN A 71 20.05 -31.99 -15.95
C GLN A 71 20.26 -31.19 -14.66
N ASN A 72 21.43 -30.56 -14.56
CA ASN A 72 21.73 -29.52 -13.57
C ASN A 72 21.17 -28.19 -14.06
N VAL A 73 20.36 -27.54 -13.23
CA VAL A 73 19.82 -26.21 -13.55
C VAL A 73 20.41 -25.20 -12.59
N ASN A 74 21.03 -24.17 -13.18
CA ASN A 74 21.64 -23.08 -12.45
C ASN A 74 20.66 -21.91 -12.31
N PHE A 75 20.79 -21.19 -11.21
CA PHE A 75 20.19 -19.87 -11.07
C PHE A 75 20.87 -18.89 -12.05
N GLN A 76 20.10 -17.98 -12.65
CA GLN A 76 20.65 -16.98 -13.56
C GLN A 76 20.65 -15.61 -12.91
N TYR A 77 21.83 -14.99 -12.78
CA TYR A 77 21.98 -13.67 -12.14
C TYR A 77 21.10 -12.59 -12.78
N LYS A 78 20.89 -12.65 -14.11
CA LYS A 78 20.02 -11.74 -14.85
C LYS A 78 18.60 -11.64 -14.28
N TRP A 79 18.14 -12.65 -13.55
CA TRP A 79 16.82 -12.62 -12.91
C TRP A 79 16.71 -11.53 -11.84
N PHE A 80 17.78 -11.23 -11.09
CA PHE A 80 17.77 -10.10 -10.15
C PHE A 80 17.58 -8.75 -10.85
N GLN A 81 18.17 -8.59 -12.04
CA GLN A 81 18.01 -7.37 -12.84
C GLN A 81 16.59 -7.25 -13.41
N MET A 82 15.99 -8.37 -13.81
CA MET A 82 14.63 -8.39 -14.37
C MET A 82 13.54 -8.22 -13.31
N TRP A 83 13.73 -8.78 -12.11
CA TRP A 83 12.75 -8.76 -11.02
C TRP A 83 13.40 -8.20 -9.74
N PRO A 84 13.38 -6.88 -9.54
CA PRO A 84 14.04 -6.23 -8.41
C PRO A 84 13.51 -6.66 -7.04
N TRP A 85 12.29 -7.22 -6.97
CA TRP A 85 11.69 -7.71 -5.73
C TRP A 85 12.27 -9.05 -5.24
N LEU A 86 13.07 -9.74 -6.06
CA LEU A 86 13.69 -11.02 -5.67
C LEU A 86 14.70 -10.81 -4.54
N HIS A 87 14.57 -11.63 -3.50
CA HIS A 87 15.46 -11.69 -2.35
C HIS A 87 15.98 -13.11 -2.17
N TYR A 88 17.29 -13.29 -2.27
CA TYR A 88 17.88 -14.60 -1.99
C TYR A 88 17.99 -14.84 -0.49
N SER A 89 17.61 -16.03 -0.04
CA SER A 89 17.83 -16.49 1.33
C SER A 89 18.77 -17.68 1.33
N GLU A 90 19.92 -17.52 1.98
CA GLU A 90 20.92 -18.59 2.15
C GLU A 90 20.37 -19.74 2.98
N SER A 91 19.62 -19.44 4.04
CA SER A 91 19.00 -20.43 4.93
C SER A 91 18.04 -21.36 4.19
N LEU A 92 17.24 -20.79 3.28
CA LEU A 92 16.25 -21.56 2.50
C LEU A 92 16.82 -22.12 1.19
N LYS A 93 18.03 -21.70 0.80
CA LYS A 93 18.66 -22.00 -0.49
C LYS A 93 17.69 -21.75 -1.66
N GLY A 94 16.99 -20.62 -1.59
CA GLY A 94 15.89 -20.27 -2.47
C GLY A 94 15.66 -18.75 -2.49
N VAL A 95 14.77 -18.32 -3.39
CA VAL A 95 14.43 -16.91 -3.56
C VAL A 95 13.03 -16.64 -3.04
N LEU A 96 12.90 -15.56 -2.30
CA LEU A 96 11.67 -15.01 -1.78
C LEU A 96 11.33 -13.72 -2.53
N CYS A 97 10.11 -13.26 -2.34
CA CYS A 97 9.73 -11.91 -2.66
C CYS A 97 9.92 -11.04 -1.43
N PHE A 98 10.81 -10.05 -1.55
CA PHE A 98 11.13 -9.13 -0.45
C PHE A 98 9.89 -8.42 0.08
N THR A 99 9.02 -7.93 -0.83
CA THR A 99 7.80 -7.21 -0.45
C THR A 99 6.83 -8.12 0.27
N CYS A 100 6.59 -9.33 -0.24
CA CYS A 100 5.64 -10.27 0.37
C CYS A 100 6.18 -10.85 1.68
N SER A 101 7.48 -11.15 1.76
CA SER A 101 8.11 -11.61 3.00
C SER A 101 8.08 -10.51 4.08
N SER A 102 8.38 -9.26 3.71
CA SER A 102 8.26 -8.12 4.64
C SER A 102 6.82 -7.90 5.11
N ALA A 103 5.84 -7.97 4.19
CA ALA A 103 4.43 -7.84 4.52
C ALA A 103 3.95 -8.98 5.44
N TYR A 104 4.45 -10.20 5.24
CA TYR A 104 4.19 -11.35 6.10
C TYR A 104 4.74 -11.15 7.51
N GLN A 105 5.99 -10.69 7.63
CA GLN A 105 6.62 -10.40 8.92
C GLN A 105 5.88 -9.30 9.71
N GLN A 106 5.19 -8.40 9.01
CA GLN A 106 4.35 -7.35 9.61
C GLN A 106 2.88 -7.78 9.84
N GLY A 107 2.53 -9.05 9.59
CA GLY A 107 1.15 -9.56 9.77
C GLY A 107 0.14 -8.98 8.78
N LEU A 108 0.58 -8.39 7.67
CA LEU A 108 -0.30 -7.68 6.73
C LEU A 108 -0.98 -8.59 5.70
N LEU A 109 -0.60 -9.86 5.65
CA LEU A 109 -1.04 -10.82 4.64
C LEU A 109 -2.19 -11.72 5.07
N ASP A 110 -2.73 -11.56 6.27
CA ASP A 110 -3.73 -12.51 6.82
C ASP A 110 -5.06 -12.52 6.08
N LEU A 111 -5.40 -11.42 5.42
CA LEU A 111 -6.60 -11.30 4.58
C LEU A 111 -6.37 -11.78 3.13
N ALA A 112 -5.16 -12.21 2.77
CA ALA A 112 -4.88 -12.66 1.42
C ALA A 112 -5.47 -14.06 1.18
N ASN A 113 -6.38 -14.19 0.21
CA ASN A 113 -7.10 -15.42 -0.08
C ASN A 113 -6.22 -16.59 -0.53
N LYS A 114 -5.08 -16.31 -1.17
CA LYS A 114 -4.22 -17.35 -1.79
C LYS A 114 -2.75 -17.10 -1.49
N LYS A 115 -2.30 -17.31 -0.25
CA LYS A 115 -0.89 -17.16 0.11
C LYS A 115 -0.01 -18.13 -0.70
N GLU A 116 1.01 -17.61 -1.37
CA GLU A 116 2.00 -18.43 -2.06
C GLU A 116 3.27 -18.56 -1.20
N ASP A 117 3.29 -19.56 -0.32
CA ASP A 117 4.35 -19.77 0.67
C ASP A 117 5.76 -19.94 0.04
N ALA A 118 5.82 -20.36 -1.23
CA ALA A 118 7.05 -20.45 -2.02
C ALA A 118 7.84 -19.13 -2.02
N PHE A 119 7.16 -18.00 -2.15
CA PHE A 119 7.78 -16.68 -2.25
C PHE A 119 7.74 -15.90 -0.92
N ILE A 120 7.10 -16.44 0.12
CA ILE A 120 6.91 -15.76 1.40
C ILE A 120 7.85 -16.33 2.48
N SER A 121 7.84 -17.65 2.66
CA SER A 121 8.47 -18.33 3.81
C SER A 121 9.36 -19.52 3.43
N THR A 122 9.01 -20.29 2.40
CA THR A 122 9.69 -21.57 2.10
C THR A 122 10.87 -21.43 1.13
N GLY A 123 10.88 -20.38 0.30
CA GLY A 123 11.94 -20.12 -0.66
C GLY A 123 11.73 -20.87 -1.98
N PHE A 124 11.48 -20.12 -3.05
CA PHE A 124 11.33 -20.70 -4.38
C PHE A 124 12.70 -21.09 -4.93
N ASN A 125 12.87 -22.37 -5.28
CA ASN A 125 14.14 -22.89 -5.80
C ASN A 125 14.01 -23.72 -7.08
N ASN A 126 12.83 -23.70 -7.72
CA ASN A 126 12.58 -24.47 -8.93
C ASN A 126 12.91 -23.66 -10.20
N TRP A 127 14.19 -23.59 -10.52
CA TRP A 127 14.75 -22.80 -11.63
C TRP A 127 14.17 -23.16 -13.00
N LYS A 128 13.75 -24.42 -13.22
CA LYS A 128 13.13 -24.85 -14.49
C LYS A 128 11.83 -24.14 -14.82
N LYS A 129 11.06 -23.79 -13.79
CA LYS A 129 9.76 -23.13 -13.96
C LYS A 129 9.89 -21.62 -14.18
N VAL A 130 11.07 -21.05 -13.96
CA VAL A 130 11.30 -19.61 -14.11
C VAL A 130 11.18 -19.17 -15.55
N THR A 131 11.77 -19.90 -16.49
CA THR A 131 11.83 -19.50 -17.91
C THR A 131 10.64 -19.99 -18.73
N GLY A 132 9.57 -20.49 -18.12
CA GLY A 132 8.34 -20.88 -18.82
C GLY A 132 8.59 -21.91 -19.93
N LEU A 133 8.99 -23.13 -19.58
CA LEU A 133 9.12 -24.22 -20.56
C LEU A 133 7.85 -25.07 -20.53
N GLY A 134 6.96 -24.90 -21.52
CA GLY A 134 5.76 -25.73 -21.74
C GLY A 134 4.47 -24.96 -22.01
N LYS A 135 3.31 -25.58 -21.69
CA LYS A 135 1.92 -25.10 -21.93
C LYS A 135 1.61 -23.70 -21.38
N HIS A 136 2.42 -23.18 -20.45
CA HIS A 136 2.30 -21.82 -19.91
C HIS A 136 3.42 -20.95 -20.51
N LYS A 137 3.04 -19.96 -21.33
CA LYS A 137 3.98 -19.02 -21.98
C LYS A 137 4.63 -18.03 -21.00
N LEU A 138 4.13 -17.95 -19.78
CA LEU A 138 4.59 -17.03 -18.73
C LEU A 138 5.49 -17.80 -17.75
N GLY A 139 6.66 -17.23 -17.46
CA GLY A 139 7.57 -17.74 -16.46
C GLY A 139 7.01 -17.60 -15.04
N ARG A 140 7.40 -18.48 -14.12
CA ARG A 140 6.85 -18.49 -12.75
C ARG A 140 7.04 -17.17 -11.99
N PHE A 141 8.15 -16.46 -12.21
CA PHE A 141 8.37 -15.14 -11.60
C PHE A 141 7.43 -14.07 -12.15
N GLN A 142 7.17 -14.09 -13.46
CA GLN A 142 6.24 -13.16 -14.10
C GLN A 142 4.79 -13.44 -13.68
N GLU A 143 4.41 -14.71 -13.58
CA GLU A 143 3.10 -15.11 -13.04
C GLU A 143 2.94 -14.62 -11.59
N TYR A 144 4.00 -14.77 -10.78
CA TYR A 144 3.97 -14.34 -9.39
C TYR A 144 3.85 -12.81 -9.24
N GLU A 145 4.58 -12.05 -10.06
CA GLU A 145 4.52 -10.59 -10.08
C GLU A 145 3.10 -10.07 -10.39
N MET A 146 2.37 -10.79 -11.25
CA MET A 146 0.98 -10.50 -11.60
C MET A 146 -0.04 -11.08 -10.60
N SER A 147 0.42 -11.86 -9.61
CA SER A 147 -0.47 -12.50 -8.65
C SER A 147 -1.13 -11.50 -7.71
N GLU A 148 -2.34 -11.85 -7.27
CA GLU A 148 -3.08 -11.04 -6.30
C GLU A 148 -2.32 -10.86 -4.98
N THR A 149 -1.53 -11.87 -4.56
CA THR A 149 -0.73 -11.78 -3.34
C THR A 149 0.31 -10.70 -3.39
N HIS A 150 1.06 -10.63 -4.50
CA HIS A 150 2.11 -9.63 -4.66
C HIS A 150 1.53 -8.23 -4.70
N ARG A 151 0.44 -8.05 -5.47
CA ARG A 151 -0.28 -6.78 -5.54
C ARG A 151 -0.84 -6.36 -4.18
N PHE A 152 -1.45 -7.29 -3.45
CA PHE A 152 -2.01 -7.03 -2.12
C PHE A 152 -0.91 -6.64 -1.13
N ALA A 153 0.18 -7.41 -1.05
CA ALA A 153 1.34 -7.09 -0.21
C ALA A 153 1.89 -5.68 -0.49
N ALA A 154 2.05 -5.34 -1.77
CA ALA A 154 2.58 -4.05 -2.19
C ALA A 154 1.66 -2.89 -1.81
N VAL A 155 0.33 -3.07 -1.89
CA VAL A 155 -0.64 -2.06 -1.46
C VAL A 155 -0.60 -1.88 0.07
N GLN A 156 -0.60 -2.97 0.83
CA GLN A 156 -0.59 -2.92 2.29
C GLN A 156 0.67 -2.25 2.84
N LEU A 157 1.85 -2.59 2.29
CA LEU A 157 3.11 -1.95 2.69
C LEU A 157 3.15 -0.46 2.34
N LYS A 158 2.56 -0.06 1.20
CA LYS A 158 2.42 1.36 0.86
C LYS A 158 1.48 2.07 1.82
N ALA A 159 0.36 1.44 2.20
CA ALA A 159 -0.58 2.00 3.15
C ALA A 159 0.02 2.19 4.54
N GLN A 160 0.89 1.28 5.01
CA GLN A 160 1.61 1.44 6.28
C GLN A 160 2.61 2.59 6.28
N LYS A 161 3.29 2.82 5.16
CA LYS A 161 4.25 3.92 5.02
C LYS A 161 3.59 5.28 4.74
N GLN A 162 2.30 5.27 4.42
CA GLN A 162 1.56 6.47 4.10
C GLN A 162 1.30 7.29 5.36
N ALA A 163 1.47 8.61 5.24
CA ALA A 163 1.12 9.54 6.30
C ALA A 163 -0.39 9.49 6.58
N THR A 164 -0.79 10.00 7.76
CA THR A 164 -2.19 10.08 8.15
C THR A 164 -3.04 10.75 7.07
N VAL A 165 -4.34 10.38 6.98
CA VAL A 165 -5.26 10.94 5.97
C VAL A 165 -5.24 12.48 5.98
N VAL A 166 -5.14 13.08 7.18
CA VAL A 166 -5.06 14.54 7.34
C VAL A 166 -3.80 15.11 6.67
N ALA A 167 -2.65 14.48 6.88
CA ALA A 167 -1.39 14.91 6.27
C ALA A 167 -1.43 14.78 4.73
N GLN A 168 -2.02 13.70 4.21
CA GLN A 168 -2.20 13.50 2.77
C GLN A 168 -3.07 14.60 2.15
N VAL A 169 -4.21 14.90 2.78
CA VAL A 169 -5.12 15.96 2.31
C VAL A 169 -4.42 17.32 2.32
N ALA A 170 -3.65 17.62 3.36
CA ALA A 170 -2.88 18.86 3.45
C ALA A 170 -1.82 18.95 2.33
N GLU A 171 -1.07 17.88 2.09
CA GLU A 171 -0.07 17.81 1.01
C GLU A 171 -0.72 18.01 -0.37
N HIS A 172 -1.84 17.32 -0.63
CA HIS A 172 -2.61 17.48 -1.87
C HIS A 172 -3.10 18.91 -2.06
N LYS A 173 -3.62 19.55 -1.02
CA LYS A 173 -4.05 20.94 -1.06
C LYS A 173 -2.89 21.87 -1.39
N CYS A 174 -1.74 21.69 -0.76
CA CYS A 174 -0.54 22.49 -1.01
C CYS A 174 -0.05 22.34 -2.46
N LYS A 175 0.04 21.10 -2.96
CA LYS A 175 0.39 20.82 -4.37
C LYS A 175 -0.58 21.48 -5.34
N GLN A 176 -1.88 21.41 -5.07
CA GLN A 176 -2.91 22.01 -5.92
C GLN A 176 -2.82 23.54 -5.91
N GLN A 177 -2.59 24.16 -4.75
CA GLN A 177 -2.39 25.60 -4.64
C GLN A 177 -1.17 26.06 -5.46
N GLU A 178 -0.05 25.33 -5.40
CA GLU A 178 1.15 25.69 -6.17
C GLU A 178 0.95 25.49 -7.68
N LEU A 179 0.22 24.45 -8.10
CA LEU A 179 -0.16 24.28 -9.52
C LEU A 179 -1.06 25.43 -9.98
N ASN A 180 -2.09 25.78 -9.21
CA ASN A 180 -2.99 26.89 -9.52
C ASN A 180 -2.23 28.21 -9.62
N ARG A 181 -1.30 28.47 -8.71
CA ARG A 181 -0.44 29.66 -8.74
C ARG A 181 0.40 29.71 -10.01
N ARG A 182 1.02 28.60 -10.40
CA ARG A 182 1.78 28.48 -11.66
C ARG A 182 0.90 28.74 -12.88
N MET A 183 -0.30 28.18 -12.91
CA MET A 183 -1.25 28.39 -14.02
C MET A 183 -1.75 29.82 -14.09
N LEU A 184 -2.08 30.46 -12.96
CA LEU A 184 -2.50 31.86 -12.92
C LEU A 184 -1.41 32.79 -13.45
N VAL A 185 -0.14 32.55 -13.10
CA VAL A 185 0.99 33.30 -13.67
C VAL A 185 1.04 33.16 -15.18
N LYS A 186 0.83 31.95 -15.72
CA LYS A 186 0.77 31.73 -17.17
C LYS A 186 -0.38 32.49 -17.82
N VAL A 187 -1.58 32.41 -17.24
CA VAL A 187 -2.77 33.15 -17.72
C VAL A 187 -2.48 34.66 -17.74
N PHE A 188 -2.00 35.24 -16.64
CA PHE A 188 -1.69 36.67 -16.59
C PHE A 188 -0.58 37.07 -17.55
N THR A 189 0.44 36.23 -17.73
CA THR A 189 1.50 36.49 -18.70
C THR A 189 0.95 36.49 -20.13
N SER A 190 0.06 35.54 -20.46
CA SER A 190 -0.61 35.48 -21.76
C SER A 190 -1.53 36.68 -21.99
N VAL A 191 -2.34 37.06 -20.99
CA VAL A 191 -3.21 38.25 -21.06
C VAL A 191 -2.37 39.50 -21.29
N ARG A 192 -1.30 39.68 -20.52
CA ARG A 192 -0.37 40.80 -20.69
C ARG A 192 0.22 40.84 -22.09
N TYR A 193 0.71 39.71 -22.59
CA TYR A 193 1.27 39.62 -23.94
C TYR A 193 0.24 40.03 -25.01
N LEU A 194 -0.98 39.50 -24.95
CA LEU A 194 -2.04 39.84 -25.91
C LEU A 194 -2.43 41.32 -25.84
N ALA A 195 -2.52 41.89 -24.63
CA ALA A 195 -2.82 43.31 -24.43
C ALA A 195 -1.75 44.21 -25.08
N HIS A 196 -0.46 43.87 -24.93
CA HIS A 196 0.63 44.61 -25.59
C HIS A 196 0.58 44.52 -27.13
N GLN A 197 0.03 43.44 -27.69
CA GLN A 197 -0.10 43.24 -29.13
C GLN A 197 -1.44 43.75 -29.69
N GLY A 198 -2.34 44.25 -28.85
CA GLY A 198 -3.70 44.62 -29.27
C GLY A 198 -4.55 43.43 -29.75
N LEU A 199 -4.19 42.20 -29.35
CA LEU A 199 -4.88 40.98 -29.77
C LEU A 199 -6.01 40.64 -28.79
N PRO A 200 -7.20 40.23 -29.28
CA PRO A 200 -8.31 39.85 -28.41
C PRO A 200 -8.03 38.52 -27.70
N LEU A 201 -8.55 38.36 -26.47
CA LEU A 201 -8.64 37.08 -25.78
C LEU A 201 -9.64 36.19 -26.52
N ARG A 202 -9.14 35.33 -27.39
CA ARG A 202 -9.95 34.34 -28.10
C ARG A 202 -10.37 33.26 -27.10
N HIS A 203 -11.64 33.26 -26.73
CA HIS A 203 -12.24 32.15 -26.01
C HIS A 203 -12.19 30.93 -26.93
N ALA A 204 -11.55 29.84 -26.50
CA ALA A 204 -11.74 28.56 -27.16
C ALA A 204 -13.22 28.16 -26.97
N GLU A 205 -13.86 27.84 -28.09
CA GLU A 205 -15.30 27.87 -28.38
C GLU A 205 -16.24 27.20 -27.37
N LEU A 206 -17.33 27.89 -27.04
CA LEU A 206 -18.71 27.37 -27.15
C LEU A 206 -19.66 28.58 -27.32
N CYS A 207 -20.54 28.52 -28.31
CA CYS A 207 -21.66 29.44 -28.58
C CYS A 207 -21.35 30.69 -29.46
N VAL A 208 -21.07 30.45 -30.75
CA VAL A 208 -21.38 31.42 -31.83
C VAL A 208 -22.36 30.76 -32.79
N LEU A 209 -23.58 30.48 -32.34
CA LEU A 209 -24.70 30.06 -33.21
C LEU A 209 -26.04 30.66 -32.74
N SER A 210 -26.10 31.94 -32.40
CA SER A 210 -27.41 32.52 -32.08
C SER A 210 -27.68 33.97 -32.42
N MET A 211 -26.82 34.71 -33.14
CA MET A 211 -27.12 36.12 -33.41
C MET A 211 -26.88 36.51 -34.87
N GLN A 212 -27.64 35.93 -35.79
CA GLN A 212 -27.92 36.54 -37.08
C GLN A 212 -29.43 36.70 -37.30
N HIS A 213 -29.84 37.97 -37.24
CA HIS A 213 -31.11 38.63 -37.60
C HIS A 213 -32.32 38.43 -36.67
N PRO A 214 -33.32 39.37 -36.62
CA PRO A 214 -33.56 40.51 -37.53
C PRO A 214 -33.84 41.86 -36.84
N ARG A 215 -33.73 42.98 -37.56
CA ARG A 215 -34.60 44.16 -37.32
C ARG A 215 -35.01 44.79 -38.65
N ALA A 216 -36.30 44.65 -38.94
CA ALA A 216 -37.05 45.39 -39.94
C ALA A 216 -37.66 46.66 -39.30
N GLY A 217 -37.89 47.70 -40.12
CA GLY A 217 -38.68 48.91 -39.84
C GLY A 217 -37.92 49.95 -39.00
N THR A 218 -37.96 51.26 -39.25
CA THR A 218 -39.00 52.15 -39.81
C THR A 218 -38.24 53.47 -40.14
N LEU A 219 -38.46 54.21 -41.24
CA LEU A 219 -39.62 54.97 -41.72
C LEU A 219 -39.39 55.34 -43.19
#